data_AF-A0A8E0QTW2-F1
#
_entry.id   AF-A0A8E0QTW2-F1
#
_cell.length_a   1.000
_cell.length_b   1.000
_cell.length_c   1.000
_cell.angle_alpha   90.00
_cell.angle_beta   90.00
_cell.angle_gamma   90.00
#
_symmetry.space_group_name_H-M   'P 1'
#
loop_
_entity.id
_entity.type
_entity.pdbx_description
1 polymer ?
#
loop_
_entity_poly.entity_id
_entity_poly.type
_entity_poly.pdbx_seq_one_letter_code
_entity_poly.pdbx_strand_id
1 'polypeptide(L)'
;MSRHAERYPTKNAGARHLSLLNRIRDANVVLNGSLSFLNNWTYFTDEPWKDFDQLTRTGPYAGTLQAFMTGVRFLTRYEHLLQPGRRTRIWASDSQRVIDTAAYFASGFFGLDWEKTDKAVLEVIPETFDRHADTLTPGDTCLRYIEDADNGHDNGYTMLARFQNKYIPDIAARLTLKEQNEEIGPLTNLEVWSMQEMCGFETLVRGSSPWCSVFTQKEWESFAYARDVIHYYRAGPGNPYAGAMGWLWLNATTALLHAGPEAGTTFFSLSVTLTVMQLPVIPWTPKSTI
;
A
#
# COMPACT_ATOMS: atom_id res chain seq x y z
N MET A 1 -3.84 -14.69 -6.17
CA MET A 1 -3.77 -13.24 -6.43
C MET A 1 -2.90 -12.60 -5.36
N SER A 2 -2.03 -11.65 -5.71
CA SER A 2 -1.23 -10.86 -4.77
C SER A 2 -1.34 -9.37 -5.08
N ARG A 3 -1.08 -8.52 -4.07
CA ARG A 3 -0.77 -7.11 -4.29
C ARG A 3 0.71 -6.98 -4.64
N HIS A 4 1.10 -5.80 -5.11
CA HIS A 4 2.49 -5.33 -4.95
C HIS A 4 2.99 -5.43 -3.50
N ALA A 5 4.30 -5.60 -3.34
CA ALA A 5 4.97 -5.63 -2.04
C ALA A 5 5.12 -4.23 -1.39
N GLU A 6 5.81 -4.12 -0.25
CA GLU A 6 6.06 -2.85 0.43
C GLU A 6 6.72 -1.81 -0.48
N ARG A 7 6.26 -0.56 -0.37
CA ARG A 7 6.66 0.54 -1.25
C ARG A 7 6.81 1.85 -0.50
N TYR A 8 7.51 2.79 -1.12
CA TYR A 8 7.49 4.20 -0.74
C TYR A 8 6.09 4.82 -0.93
N PRO A 9 5.81 6.00 -0.35
CA PRO A 9 4.57 6.72 -0.58
C PRO A 9 4.26 6.92 -2.06
N THR A 10 2.99 7.13 -2.40
CA THR A 10 2.68 7.62 -3.76
C THR A 10 3.19 9.05 -3.89
N LYS A 11 3.41 9.53 -5.13
CA LYS A 11 3.83 10.92 -5.34
C LYS A 11 2.94 11.94 -4.62
N ASN A 12 1.62 11.76 -4.63
CA ASN A 12 0.69 12.67 -3.95
C ASN A 12 0.81 12.60 -2.42
N ALA A 13 0.96 11.41 -1.83
CA ALA A 13 1.14 11.28 -0.38
C ALA A 13 2.51 11.82 0.05
N GLY A 14 3.57 11.47 -0.69
CA GLY A 14 4.91 11.97 -0.46
C GLY A 14 5.01 13.49 -0.59
N ALA A 15 4.34 14.10 -1.58
CA ALA A 15 4.26 15.55 -1.72
C ALA A 15 3.62 16.22 -0.48
N ARG A 16 2.56 15.61 0.09
CA ARG A 16 1.95 16.09 1.34
C ARG A 16 2.93 15.99 2.52
N HIS A 17 3.67 14.88 2.63
CA HIS A 17 4.69 14.73 3.67
C HIS A 17 5.75 15.84 3.57
N LEU A 18 6.31 16.04 2.37
CA LEU A 18 7.35 17.04 2.14
C LEU A 18 6.83 18.48 2.37
N SER A 19 5.59 18.76 1.98
CA SER A 19 4.94 20.06 2.23
C SER A 19 4.84 20.37 3.73
N LEU A 20 4.35 19.40 4.52
CA LEU A 20 4.29 19.51 5.98
C LEU A 20 5.69 19.74 6.59
N LEU A 21 6.68 18.94 6.17
CA LEU A 21 8.05 19.04 6.69
C LEU A 21 8.71 20.37 6.34
N ASN A 22 8.52 20.86 5.12
CA ASN A 22 9.01 22.18 4.71
C ASN A 22 8.37 23.27 5.56
N ARG A 23 7.04 23.23 5.75
CA ARG A 23 6.34 24.21 6.58
C ARG A 23 6.83 24.22 8.03
N ILE A 24 7.06 23.05 8.62
CA ILE A 24 7.63 22.91 9.97
C ILE A 24 9.05 23.49 10.02
N ARG A 25 9.89 23.17 9.02
CA ARG A 25 11.26 23.69 8.94
C ARG A 25 11.30 25.21 8.77
N ASP A 26 10.40 25.75 7.97
CA ASP A 26 10.32 27.19 7.66
C ASP A 26 9.84 28.00 8.88
N ALA A 27 9.12 27.38 9.82
CA ALA A 27 8.81 27.99 11.12
C ALA A 27 10.08 28.24 11.96
N ASN A 28 11.16 27.48 11.71
CA ASN A 28 12.47 27.65 12.34
C ASN A 28 12.43 27.68 13.88
N VAL A 29 11.65 26.76 14.46
CA VAL A 29 11.49 26.61 15.92
C VAL A 29 11.95 25.25 16.40
N VAL A 30 12.39 25.19 17.65
CA VAL A 30 12.69 23.92 18.32
C VAL A 30 11.38 23.28 18.74
N LEU A 31 11.12 22.07 18.25
CA LEU A 31 9.92 21.33 18.56
C LEU A 31 10.03 20.63 19.91
N ASN A 32 8.90 20.58 20.61
CA ASN A 32 8.76 20.06 21.96
C ASN A 32 7.92 18.77 21.98
N GLY A 33 7.92 18.11 23.14
CA GLY A 33 7.09 16.94 23.39
C GLY A 33 7.36 15.78 22.43
N SER A 34 6.28 15.20 21.91
CA SER A 34 6.33 14.06 21.00
C SER A 34 6.90 14.40 19.63
N LEU A 35 6.92 15.68 19.24
CA LEU A 35 7.51 16.16 17.98
C LEU A 35 9.00 16.52 18.11
N SER A 36 9.59 16.47 19.31
CA SER A 36 10.98 16.88 19.55
C SER A 36 12.04 16.08 18.76
N PHE A 37 11.73 14.85 18.34
CA PHE A 37 12.63 14.08 17.48
C PHE A 37 12.87 14.75 16.12
N LEU A 38 11.93 15.58 15.63
CA LEU A 38 12.03 16.26 14.34
C LEU A 38 13.18 17.25 14.27
N ASN A 39 13.66 17.74 15.42
CA ASN A 39 14.81 18.64 15.48
C ASN A 39 16.09 18.01 14.88
N ASN A 40 16.20 16.66 14.88
CA ASN A 40 17.34 15.92 14.35
C ASN A 40 16.93 14.80 13.36
N TRP A 41 15.74 14.89 12.79
CA TRP A 41 15.20 13.85 11.91
C TRP A 41 15.32 14.24 10.44
N THR A 42 15.66 13.27 9.60
CA THR A 42 15.65 13.42 8.14
C THR A 42 14.63 12.49 7.52
N TYR A 43 14.10 12.90 6.36
CA TYR A 43 13.19 12.07 5.59
C TYR A 43 13.79 10.70 5.28
N PHE A 44 12.94 9.68 5.18
CA PHE A 44 13.37 8.27 5.12
C PHE A 44 13.92 7.83 3.74
N THR A 45 14.20 8.76 2.84
CA THR A 45 14.87 8.55 1.55
C THR A 45 15.60 9.84 1.14
N ASP A 46 16.75 9.67 0.47
CA ASP A 46 17.59 10.74 -0.04
C ASP A 46 17.10 11.31 -1.39
N GLU A 47 16.37 10.52 -2.19
CA GLU A 47 15.83 10.93 -3.49
C GLU A 47 14.30 10.73 -3.56
N PRO A 48 13.50 11.46 -2.75
CA PRO A 48 12.08 11.14 -2.55
C PRO A 48 11.27 11.00 -3.84
N TRP A 49 11.48 11.91 -4.80
CA TRP A 49 10.74 11.90 -6.07
C TRP A 49 11.08 10.74 -7.00
N LYS A 50 12.29 10.18 -6.88
CA LYS A 50 12.67 8.96 -7.62
C LYS A 50 12.13 7.71 -6.93
N ASP A 51 12.09 7.72 -5.60
CA ASP A 51 11.68 6.57 -4.80
C ASP A 51 10.16 6.44 -4.67
N PHE A 52 9.39 7.54 -4.72
CA PHE A 52 7.93 7.49 -4.66
C PHE A 52 7.34 6.53 -5.69
N ASP A 53 6.27 5.85 -5.28
CA ASP A 53 5.60 4.74 -5.98
C ASP A 53 6.40 3.44 -6.10
N GLN A 54 7.73 3.44 -5.90
CA GLN A 54 8.60 2.26 -6.07
C GLN A 54 8.60 1.34 -4.85
N LEU A 55 8.94 0.07 -5.07
CA LEU A 55 9.16 -0.87 -3.97
C LEU A 55 10.31 -0.39 -3.07
N THR A 56 10.17 -0.60 -1.76
CA THR A 56 11.28 -0.38 -0.83
C THR A 56 12.37 -1.42 -1.08
N ARG A 57 13.63 -0.99 -1.07
CA ARG A 57 14.80 -1.84 -1.37
C ARG A 57 15.69 -2.08 -0.16
N THR A 58 15.43 -1.40 0.95
CA THR A 58 16.21 -1.43 2.18
C THR A 58 15.31 -1.62 3.39
N GLY A 59 15.92 -2.00 4.51
CA GLY A 59 15.21 -2.27 5.75
C GLY A 59 14.70 -3.71 5.85
N PRO A 60 14.27 -4.13 7.06
CA PRO A 60 13.80 -5.49 7.30
C PRO A 60 12.46 -5.81 6.61
N TYR A 61 11.72 -4.79 6.18
CA TYR A 61 10.45 -4.91 5.48
C TYR A 61 10.54 -4.42 4.02
N ALA A 62 11.72 -4.53 3.41
CA ALA A 62 11.92 -4.16 2.01
C ALA A 62 10.97 -4.97 1.10
N GLY A 63 10.20 -4.30 0.24
CA GLY A 63 9.24 -4.95 -0.65
C GLY A 63 9.91 -5.88 -1.66
N THR A 64 11.12 -5.57 -2.11
CA THR A 64 11.91 -6.47 -2.96
C THR A 64 12.22 -7.79 -2.26
N LEU A 65 12.61 -7.71 -0.97
CA LEU A 65 12.85 -8.88 -0.12
C LEU A 65 11.55 -9.65 0.15
N GLN A 66 10.46 -8.94 0.48
CA GLN A 66 9.16 -9.54 0.74
C GLN A 66 8.65 -10.34 -0.47
N ALA A 67 8.72 -9.75 -1.66
CA ALA A 67 8.30 -10.39 -2.91
C ALA A 67 9.13 -11.65 -3.21
N PHE A 68 10.47 -11.56 -3.10
CA PHE A 68 11.37 -12.69 -3.33
C PHE A 68 11.13 -13.83 -2.33
N MET A 69 11.07 -13.50 -1.03
CA MET A 69 10.80 -14.50 0.02
C MET A 69 9.43 -15.14 -0.13
N THR A 70 8.43 -14.38 -0.61
CA THR A 70 7.11 -14.94 -0.93
C THR A 70 7.20 -15.98 -2.03
N GLY A 71 8.00 -15.72 -3.07
CA GLY A 71 8.30 -16.72 -4.12
C GLY A 71 8.88 -18.02 -3.56
N VAL A 72 9.93 -17.91 -2.73
CA VAL A 72 10.57 -19.09 -2.10
C VAL A 72 9.58 -19.87 -1.23
N ARG A 73 8.78 -19.17 -0.41
CA ARG A 73 7.75 -19.80 0.44
C ARG A 73 6.69 -20.52 -0.39
N PHE A 74 6.27 -19.91 -1.50
CA PHE A 74 5.29 -20.51 -2.40
C PHE A 74 5.85 -21.74 -3.11
N LEU A 75 7.10 -21.71 -3.58
CA LEU A 75 7.74 -22.89 -4.16
C LEU A 75 7.79 -24.02 -3.12
N THR A 76 8.29 -23.73 -1.92
CA THR A 76 8.39 -24.72 -0.83
C THR A 76 7.04 -25.38 -0.52
N ARG A 77 5.94 -24.62 -0.65
CA ARG A 77 4.59 -25.12 -0.36
C ARG A 77 3.94 -25.84 -1.53
N TYR A 78 4.20 -25.40 -2.76
CA TYR A 78 3.43 -25.77 -3.96
C TYR A 78 4.27 -26.36 -5.09
N GLU A 79 5.52 -26.78 -4.81
CA GLU A 79 6.41 -27.42 -5.79
C GLU A 79 5.72 -28.57 -6.53
N HIS A 80 4.94 -29.38 -5.82
CA HIS A 80 4.19 -30.53 -6.37
C HIS A 80 3.14 -30.15 -7.44
N LEU A 81 2.78 -28.88 -7.59
CA LEU A 81 1.88 -28.40 -8.64
C LEU A 81 2.61 -28.05 -9.94
N LEU A 82 3.95 -27.98 -9.91
CA LEU A 82 4.75 -27.66 -11.08
C LEU A 82 4.85 -28.86 -12.01
N GLN A 83 4.56 -28.62 -13.29
CA GLN A 83 4.72 -29.62 -14.34
C GLN A 83 6.05 -29.41 -15.05
N PRO A 84 6.95 -30.41 -15.10
CA PRO A 84 8.19 -30.32 -15.86
C PRO A 84 7.94 -29.95 -17.32
N GLY A 85 8.71 -29.00 -17.84
CA GLY A 85 8.62 -28.57 -19.24
C GLY A 85 7.41 -27.69 -19.57
N ARG A 86 6.56 -27.32 -18.60
CA ARG A 86 5.44 -26.39 -18.82
C ARG A 86 5.78 -25.01 -18.27
N ARG A 87 5.74 -24.01 -19.15
CA ARG A 87 5.91 -22.59 -18.80
C ARG A 87 4.73 -22.10 -17.96
N THR A 88 5.00 -21.48 -16.80
CA THR A 88 3.97 -20.88 -15.95
C THR A 88 3.68 -19.44 -16.33
N ARG A 89 2.39 -19.04 -16.32
CA ARG A 89 1.98 -17.65 -16.56
C ARG A 89 1.89 -16.85 -15.27
N ILE A 90 2.48 -15.67 -15.30
CA ILE A 90 2.41 -14.64 -14.26
C ILE A 90 1.81 -13.39 -14.90
N TRP A 91 0.66 -12.94 -14.42
CA TRP A 91 0.05 -11.69 -14.86
C TRP A 91 0.33 -10.59 -13.85
N ALA A 92 0.76 -9.43 -14.34
CA ALA A 92 0.95 -8.22 -13.56
C ALA A 92 0.19 -7.06 -14.20
N SER A 93 -0.49 -6.25 -13.40
CA SER A 93 -1.00 -4.97 -13.91
C SER A 93 0.17 -4.03 -14.24
N ASP A 94 -0.02 -3.15 -15.23
CA ASP A 94 1.01 -2.23 -15.76
C ASP A 94 1.34 -1.07 -14.82
N SER A 95 1.83 -1.44 -13.64
CA SER A 95 2.36 -0.55 -12.63
C SER A 95 3.75 -1.05 -12.26
N GLN A 96 4.77 -0.20 -12.34
CA GLN A 96 6.17 -0.61 -12.13
C GLN A 96 6.38 -1.41 -10.84
N ARG A 97 5.76 -0.99 -9.73
CA ARG A 97 5.83 -1.72 -8.44
C ARG A 97 5.19 -3.12 -8.48
N VAL A 98 4.16 -3.32 -9.30
CA VAL A 98 3.49 -4.63 -9.48
C VAL A 98 4.33 -5.52 -10.37
N ILE A 99 4.87 -4.97 -11.47
CA ILE A 99 5.80 -5.65 -12.37
C ILE A 99 7.06 -6.10 -11.61
N ASP A 100 7.67 -5.21 -10.83
CA ASP A 100 8.83 -5.52 -10.00
C ASP A 100 8.49 -6.60 -8.96
N THR A 101 7.34 -6.49 -8.29
CA THR A 101 6.89 -7.52 -7.34
C THR A 101 6.77 -8.88 -8.01
N ALA A 102 6.19 -8.94 -9.22
CA ALA A 102 6.05 -10.16 -9.99
C ALA A 102 7.41 -10.74 -10.38
N ALA A 103 8.35 -9.90 -10.80
CA ALA A 103 9.71 -10.31 -11.17
C ALA A 103 10.51 -10.83 -9.96
N TYR A 104 10.46 -10.16 -8.81
CA TYR A 104 11.10 -10.64 -7.57
C TYR A 104 10.46 -11.93 -7.07
N PHE A 105 9.13 -12.04 -7.09
CA PHE A 105 8.41 -13.27 -6.77
C PHE A 105 8.84 -14.42 -7.69
N ALA A 106 8.86 -14.20 -9.00
CA ALA A 106 9.28 -15.19 -10.00
C ALA A 106 10.73 -15.63 -9.76
N SER A 107 11.61 -14.69 -9.44
CA SER A 107 13.01 -14.96 -9.12
C SER A 107 13.16 -15.88 -7.89
N GLY A 108 12.34 -15.66 -6.85
CA GLY A 108 12.32 -16.52 -5.67
C GLY A 108 11.64 -17.88 -5.91
N PHE A 109 10.65 -17.94 -6.80
CA PHE A 109 9.86 -19.15 -7.06
C PHE A 109 10.49 -20.07 -8.12
N PHE A 110 11.06 -19.52 -9.20
CA PHE A 110 11.59 -20.29 -10.34
C PHE A 110 13.12 -20.25 -10.45
N GLY A 111 13.79 -19.41 -9.67
CA GLY A 111 15.22 -19.11 -9.75
C GLY A 111 15.51 -17.84 -10.56
N LEU A 112 16.71 -17.28 -10.42
CA LEU A 112 17.09 -15.98 -11.01
C LEU A 112 17.13 -15.97 -12.54
N ASP A 113 17.20 -17.14 -13.17
CA ASP A 113 17.30 -17.34 -14.62
C ASP A 113 15.97 -17.78 -15.25
N TRP A 114 14.84 -17.58 -14.54
CA TRP A 114 13.53 -18.08 -14.95
C TRP A 114 13.08 -17.64 -16.34
N GLU A 115 13.44 -16.42 -16.76
CA GLU A 115 13.16 -15.92 -18.12
C GLU A 115 14.01 -16.64 -19.16
N LYS A 116 15.32 -16.77 -18.89
CA LYS A 116 16.28 -17.38 -19.82
C LYS A 116 16.05 -18.87 -20.00
N THR A 117 15.53 -19.53 -18.97
CA THR A 117 15.21 -20.97 -18.95
C THR A 117 13.77 -21.27 -19.31
N ASP A 118 12.99 -20.27 -19.74
CA ASP A 118 11.58 -20.38 -20.15
C ASP A 118 10.66 -21.06 -19.10
N LYS A 119 11.02 -20.96 -17.81
CA LYS A 119 10.22 -21.53 -16.71
C LYS A 119 8.90 -20.78 -16.51
N ALA A 120 8.90 -19.47 -16.76
CA ALA A 120 7.71 -18.64 -16.66
C ALA A 120 7.67 -17.52 -17.71
N VAL A 121 6.49 -16.93 -17.88
CA VAL A 121 6.28 -15.67 -18.63
C VAL A 121 5.63 -14.66 -17.71
N LEU A 122 6.14 -13.43 -17.73
CA LEU A 122 5.48 -12.28 -17.15
C LEU A 122 4.68 -11.56 -18.24
N GLU A 123 3.36 -11.64 -18.15
CA GLU A 123 2.42 -10.94 -19.01
C GLU A 123 1.96 -9.66 -18.30
N VAL A 124 2.35 -8.50 -18.84
CA VAL A 124 1.95 -7.19 -18.34
C VAL A 124 0.62 -6.79 -18.96
N ILE A 125 -0.37 -6.53 -18.12
CA ILE A 125 -1.73 -6.14 -18.51
C ILE A 125 -1.88 -4.62 -18.34
N PRO A 126 -2.05 -3.84 -19.43
CA PRO A 126 -2.20 -2.39 -19.36
C PRO A 126 -3.31 -1.95 -18.40
N GLU A 127 -3.08 -0.88 -17.65
CA GLU A 127 -4.07 -0.23 -16.77
C GLU A 127 -4.85 0.86 -17.52
N THR A 128 -5.28 0.56 -18.76
CA THR A 128 -5.93 1.53 -19.65
C THR A 128 -7.42 1.25 -19.82
N PHE A 129 -8.20 2.32 -20.00
CA PHE A 129 -9.67 2.25 -20.05
C PHE A 129 -10.21 1.33 -21.17
N ASP A 130 -9.52 1.27 -22.31
CA ASP A 130 -9.87 0.44 -23.49
C ASP A 130 -9.77 -1.07 -23.24
N ARG A 131 -9.18 -1.49 -22.11
CA ARG A 131 -9.17 -2.90 -21.69
C ARG A 131 -10.53 -3.40 -21.23
N HIS A 132 -11.45 -2.50 -20.88
CA HIS A 132 -12.79 -2.83 -20.44
C HIS A 132 -12.78 -3.91 -19.33
N ALA A 133 -13.35 -5.09 -19.60
CA ALA A 133 -13.42 -6.21 -18.65
C ALA A 133 -12.17 -7.11 -18.64
N ASP A 134 -11.27 -6.95 -19.61
CA ASP A 134 -10.03 -7.72 -19.74
C ASP A 134 -8.89 -7.01 -18.99
N THR A 135 -9.04 -6.85 -17.68
CA THR A 135 -8.13 -6.05 -16.85
C THR A 135 -7.89 -6.67 -15.47
N LEU A 136 -6.77 -6.29 -14.85
CA LEU A 136 -6.48 -6.52 -13.44
C LEU A 136 -6.80 -5.30 -12.56
N THR A 137 -7.20 -4.18 -13.15
CA THR A 137 -7.52 -2.91 -12.49
C THR A 137 -8.90 -2.40 -12.91
N PRO A 138 -9.99 -3.09 -12.51
CA PRO A 138 -11.35 -2.69 -12.90
C PRO A 138 -11.77 -1.32 -12.36
N GLY A 139 -11.07 -0.79 -11.36
CA GLY A 139 -11.25 0.58 -10.88
C GLY A 139 -10.90 1.65 -11.91
N ASP A 140 -10.06 1.32 -12.90
CA ASP A 140 -9.63 2.23 -13.97
C ASP A 140 -10.44 2.04 -15.27
N THR A 141 -11.22 0.96 -15.37
CA THR A 141 -11.99 0.64 -16.59
C THR A 141 -13.51 0.72 -16.39
N CYS A 142 -13.99 0.71 -15.15
CA CYS A 142 -15.42 0.79 -14.86
C CYS A 142 -15.93 2.24 -15.01
N LEU A 143 -16.47 2.58 -16.18
CA LEU A 143 -16.92 3.93 -16.52
C LEU A 143 -17.85 4.56 -15.46
N ARG A 144 -18.93 3.85 -15.11
CA ARG A 144 -19.91 4.36 -14.13
C ARG A 144 -19.32 4.54 -12.73
N TYR A 145 -18.32 3.74 -12.35
CA TYR A 145 -17.62 3.90 -11.08
C TYR A 145 -16.76 5.17 -11.06
N ILE A 146 -16.13 5.51 -12.19
CA ILE A 146 -15.29 6.70 -12.33
C ILE A 146 -16.14 7.98 -12.42
N GLU A 147 -17.25 7.93 -13.17
CA GLU A 147 -18.10 9.09 -13.43
C GLU A 147 -19.11 9.40 -12.30
N ASP A 148 -19.43 8.43 -11.43
CA ASP A 148 -20.31 8.66 -10.28
C ASP A 148 -19.57 9.47 -9.20
N ALA A 149 -19.89 10.76 -9.14
CA ALA A 149 -19.31 11.71 -8.19
C ALA A 149 -19.69 11.43 -6.73
N ASP A 150 -20.82 10.77 -6.47
CA ASP A 150 -21.38 10.61 -5.13
C ASP A 150 -21.02 9.25 -4.52
N ASN A 151 -21.21 8.18 -5.29
CA ASN A 151 -21.05 6.80 -4.81
C ASN A 151 -19.97 6.02 -5.56
N GLY A 152 -19.30 6.62 -6.55
CA GLY A 152 -18.21 6.03 -7.30
C GLY A 152 -16.87 6.05 -6.56
N HIS A 153 -15.80 6.28 -7.30
CA HIS A 153 -14.42 6.24 -6.81
C HIS A 153 -14.16 7.16 -5.62
N ASP A 154 -14.64 8.40 -5.68
CA ASP A 154 -14.30 9.44 -4.71
C ASP A 154 -15.13 9.38 -3.41
N ASN A 155 -16.17 8.54 -3.36
CA ASN A 155 -16.94 8.29 -2.14
C ASN A 155 -16.04 7.85 -0.96
N GLY A 156 -15.00 7.06 -1.24
CA GLY A 156 -14.02 6.68 -0.22
C GLY A 156 -13.30 7.87 0.41
N TYR A 157 -12.92 8.88 -0.38
CA TYR A 157 -12.29 10.09 0.14
C TYR A 157 -13.30 10.97 0.89
N THR A 158 -14.53 11.07 0.38
CA THR A 158 -15.62 11.78 1.06
C THR A 158 -15.88 11.21 2.46
N MET A 159 -15.98 9.89 2.58
CA MET A 159 -16.23 9.23 3.86
C MET A 159 -15.01 9.26 4.78
N LEU A 160 -13.79 9.15 4.23
CA LEU A 160 -12.56 9.37 4.99
C LEU A 160 -12.52 10.78 5.59
N ALA A 161 -12.78 11.82 4.80
CA ALA A 161 -12.73 13.20 5.26
C ALA A 161 -13.74 13.46 6.40
N ARG A 162 -14.95 12.89 6.28
CA ARG A 162 -15.97 12.95 7.35
C ARG A 162 -15.47 12.32 8.65
N PHE A 163 -14.80 11.17 8.57
CA PHE A 163 -14.28 10.50 9.76
C PHE A 163 -13.05 11.23 10.33
N GLN A 164 -12.14 11.72 9.49
CA GLN A 164 -10.98 12.53 9.91
C GLN A 164 -11.41 13.78 10.68
N ASN A 165 -12.46 14.47 10.25
CA ASN A 165 -13.05 15.60 10.97
C ASN A 165 -13.51 15.26 12.40
N LYS A 166 -13.73 13.98 12.72
CA LYS A 166 -14.17 13.53 14.05
C LYS A 166 -13.00 13.33 15.01
N TYR A 167 -11.89 12.72 14.57
CA TYR A 167 -10.84 12.25 15.48
C TYR A 167 -9.54 13.06 15.42
N ILE A 168 -9.27 13.75 14.31
CA ILE A 168 -8.01 14.49 14.14
C ILE A 168 -7.93 15.81 14.93
N PRO A 169 -9.00 16.62 15.07
CA PRO A 169 -8.91 17.92 15.73
C PRO A 169 -8.29 17.87 17.14
N ASP A 170 -8.62 16.84 17.93
CA ASP A 170 -8.06 16.65 19.27
C ASP A 170 -6.56 16.35 19.24
N ILE A 171 -6.10 15.59 18.23
CA ILE A 171 -4.68 15.29 18.02
C ILE A 171 -3.94 16.57 17.63
N ALA A 172 -4.47 17.32 16.67
CA ALA A 172 -3.89 18.58 16.23
C ALA A 172 -3.72 19.54 17.42
N ALA A 173 -4.77 19.72 18.23
CA ALA A 173 -4.72 20.58 19.41
C ALA A 173 -3.73 20.10 20.48
N ARG A 174 -3.55 18.78 20.66
CA ARG A 174 -2.49 18.27 21.54
C ARG A 174 -1.12 18.66 21.01
N LEU A 175 -0.82 18.32 19.77
CA LEU A 175 0.50 18.47 19.17
C LEU A 175 0.94 19.93 19.09
N THR A 176 0.01 20.87 18.90
CA THR A 176 0.31 22.31 18.83
C THR A 176 0.21 23.00 20.18
N LEU A 177 -0.90 22.88 20.91
CA LEU A 177 -1.14 23.69 22.11
C LEU A 177 -0.62 23.02 23.38
N LYS A 178 -0.93 21.73 23.59
CA LYS A 178 -0.56 21.04 24.83
C LYS A 178 0.92 20.72 24.90
N GLU A 179 1.53 20.49 23.74
CA GLU A 179 2.96 20.19 23.60
C GLU A 179 3.81 21.42 23.29
N GLN A 180 3.25 22.63 23.38
CA GLN A 180 3.98 23.91 23.25
C GLN A 180 4.72 24.06 21.90
N ASN A 181 3.99 23.83 20.81
CA ASN A 181 4.46 24.01 19.43
C ASN A 181 3.57 25.02 18.68
N GLU A 182 3.03 26.05 19.34
CA GLU A 182 2.09 27.00 18.74
C GLU A 182 2.67 27.75 17.54
N GLU A 183 3.99 27.93 17.51
CA GLU A 183 4.73 28.62 16.44
C GLU A 183 4.67 27.89 15.09
N ILE A 184 4.40 26.58 15.06
CA ILE A 184 4.13 25.90 13.77
C ILE A 184 2.71 26.14 13.28
N GLY A 185 1.86 26.87 14.01
CA GLY A 185 0.47 27.13 13.63
C GLY A 185 -0.44 25.89 13.67
N PRO A 186 -1.72 26.05 13.32
CA PRO A 186 -2.70 24.95 13.37
C PRO A 186 -2.36 23.86 12.35
N LEU A 187 -2.47 22.60 12.78
CA LEU A 187 -2.34 21.43 11.90
C LEU A 187 -3.68 21.09 11.25
N THR A 188 -3.67 20.88 9.94
CA THR A 188 -4.84 20.41 9.19
C THR A 188 -5.02 18.89 9.32
N ASN A 189 -6.20 18.39 8.97
CA ASN A 189 -6.47 16.95 8.95
C ASN A 189 -5.48 16.17 8.08
N LEU A 190 -5.17 16.70 6.90
CA LEU A 190 -4.25 16.05 5.97
C LEU A 190 -2.81 16.03 6.51
N GLU A 191 -2.42 17.01 7.32
CA GLU A 191 -1.07 17.05 7.91
C GLU A 191 -0.94 16.04 9.04
N VAL A 192 -1.90 15.96 9.96
CA VAL A 192 -1.88 14.91 11.00
C VAL A 192 -1.97 13.52 10.37
N TRP A 193 -2.79 13.35 9.34
CA TRP A 193 -2.83 12.11 8.56
C TRP A 193 -1.47 11.79 7.91
N SER A 194 -0.78 12.80 7.38
CA SER A 194 0.56 12.64 6.80
C SER A 194 1.58 12.18 7.85
N MET A 195 1.51 12.69 9.08
CA MET A 195 2.34 12.23 10.19
C MET A 195 2.08 10.75 10.53
N GLN A 196 0.81 10.32 10.51
CA GLN A 196 0.44 8.92 10.71
C GLN A 196 0.94 8.03 9.56
N GLU A 197 0.82 8.48 8.31
CA GLU A 197 1.36 7.79 7.13
C GLU A 197 2.89 7.64 7.20
N MET A 198 3.61 8.69 7.64
CA MET A 198 5.07 8.65 7.76
C MET A 198 5.55 7.58 8.74
N CYS A 199 4.85 7.31 9.85
CA CYS A 199 5.17 6.17 10.73
C CYS A 199 5.20 4.85 9.96
N GLY A 200 4.16 4.59 9.17
CA GLY A 200 4.07 3.37 8.36
C GLY A 200 5.21 3.29 7.36
N PHE A 201 5.35 4.30 6.49
CA PHE A 201 6.34 4.29 5.42
C PHE A 201 7.79 4.29 5.93
N GLU A 202 8.10 5.05 6.97
CA GLU A 202 9.44 5.04 7.55
C GLU A 202 9.77 3.68 8.19
N THR A 203 8.81 3.05 8.87
CA THR A 203 9.01 1.71 9.43
C THR A 203 9.37 0.70 8.34
N LEU A 204 8.75 0.79 7.16
CA LEU A 204 9.08 -0.10 6.04
C LEU A 204 10.55 -0.01 5.60
N VAL A 205 11.10 1.21 5.61
CA VAL A 205 12.44 1.51 5.09
C VAL A 205 13.53 1.38 6.15
N ARG A 206 13.23 1.79 7.40
CA ARG A 206 14.19 1.86 8.51
C ARG A 206 14.00 0.77 9.56
N GLY A 207 12.91 0.00 9.50
CA GLY A 207 12.53 -1.03 10.49
C GLY A 207 11.86 -0.48 11.75
N SER A 208 11.90 0.83 11.96
CA SER A 208 11.22 1.53 13.06
C SER A 208 11.01 3.00 12.68
N SER A 209 10.11 3.70 13.37
CA SER A 209 9.87 5.12 13.14
C SER A 209 9.50 5.86 14.42
N PRO A 210 10.16 7.00 14.73
CA PRO A 210 9.77 7.85 15.85
C PRO A 210 8.38 8.48 15.68
N TRP A 211 7.89 8.65 14.43
CA TRP A 211 6.50 9.09 14.18
C TRP A 211 5.48 8.17 14.84
N CYS A 212 5.81 6.88 15.00
CA CYS A 212 4.90 5.92 15.62
C CYS A 212 4.61 6.25 17.09
N SER A 213 5.54 6.92 17.78
CA SER A 213 5.41 7.32 19.18
C SER A 213 4.71 8.68 19.38
N VAL A 214 4.41 9.40 18.29
CA VAL A 214 3.67 10.68 18.32
C VAL A 214 2.19 10.47 18.68
N PHE A 215 1.66 9.29 18.38
CA PHE A 215 0.24 8.99 18.51
C PHE A 215 -0.01 7.95 19.60
N THR A 216 -1.13 8.12 20.29
CA THR A 216 -1.60 7.15 21.29
C THR A 216 -2.19 5.92 20.62
N GLN A 217 -2.35 4.83 21.36
CA GLN A 217 -3.00 3.62 20.84
C GLN A 217 -4.41 3.91 20.28
N LYS A 218 -5.22 4.70 20.98
CA LYS A 218 -6.58 5.07 20.53
C LYS A 218 -6.57 5.86 19.22
N GLU A 219 -5.53 6.65 18.99
CA GLU A 219 -5.35 7.41 17.74
C GLU A 219 -4.90 6.50 16.60
N TRP A 220 -4.09 5.48 16.89
CA TRP A 220 -3.78 4.42 15.93
C TRP A 220 -5.00 3.58 15.57
N GLU A 221 -5.84 3.23 16.54
CA GLU A 221 -7.13 2.55 16.29
C GLU A 221 -8.04 3.42 15.41
N SER A 222 -8.07 4.73 15.65
CA SER A 222 -8.82 5.67 14.80
C SER A 222 -8.22 5.75 13.39
N PHE A 223 -6.90 5.82 13.25
CA PHE A 223 -6.24 5.80 11.94
C PHE A 223 -6.51 4.50 11.18
N ALA A 224 -6.42 3.34 11.85
CA ALA A 224 -6.73 2.05 11.27
C ALA A 224 -8.19 2.01 10.76
N TYR A 225 -9.14 2.44 11.59
CA TYR A 225 -10.54 2.51 11.17
C TYR A 225 -10.76 3.50 10.02
N ALA A 226 -10.06 4.64 10.01
CA ALA A 226 -10.11 5.58 8.90
C ALA A 226 -9.59 4.95 7.58
N ARG A 227 -8.55 4.11 7.65
CA ARG A 227 -8.07 3.32 6.51
C ARG A 227 -9.11 2.29 6.07
N ASP A 228 -9.82 1.67 6.99
CA ASP A 228 -10.92 0.76 6.66
C ASP A 228 -12.07 1.51 5.96
N VAL A 229 -12.44 2.70 6.47
CA VAL A 229 -13.50 3.55 5.89
C VAL A 229 -13.20 3.91 4.43
N ILE A 230 -12.00 4.41 4.11
CA ILE A 230 -11.67 4.76 2.72
C ILE A 230 -11.79 3.54 1.80
N HIS A 231 -11.30 2.37 2.22
CA HIS A 231 -11.35 1.17 1.38
C HIS A 231 -12.77 0.60 1.26
N TYR A 232 -13.53 0.58 2.35
CA TYR A 232 -14.91 0.10 2.39
C TYR A 232 -15.81 0.86 1.42
N TYR A 233 -15.67 2.19 1.37
CA TYR A 233 -16.48 3.06 0.49
C TYR A 233 -15.88 3.29 -0.90
N ARG A 234 -14.59 3.00 -1.13
CA ARG A 234 -13.95 3.13 -2.46
C ARG A 234 -14.00 1.86 -3.29
N ALA A 235 -13.71 0.72 -2.70
CA ALA A 235 -13.54 -0.55 -3.43
C ALA A 235 -14.15 -1.75 -2.70
N GLY A 236 -14.76 -1.53 -1.53
CA GLY A 236 -15.40 -2.53 -0.70
C GLY A 236 -16.93 -2.52 -0.79
N PRO A 237 -17.61 -3.25 0.12
CA PRO A 237 -19.07 -3.42 0.09
C PRO A 237 -19.89 -2.13 0.25
N GLY A 238 -19.30 -1.05 0.74
CA GLY A 238 -19.94 0.27 0.82
C GLY A 238 -20.07 0.97 -0.52
N ASN A 239 -19.44 0.44 -1.58
CA ASN A 239 -19.48 0.97 -2.93
C ASN A 239 -20.38 0.12 -3.84
N PRO A 240 -21.41 0.68 -4.50
CA PRO A 240 -22.35 -0.08 -5.33
C PRO A 240 -21.70 -0.76 -6.55
N TYR A 241 -20.52 -0.31 -6.98
CA TYR A 241 -19.81 -0.86 -8.14
C TYR A 241 -18.83 -2.00 -7.78
N ALA A 242 -18.50 -2.18 -6.49
CA ALA A 242 -17.48 -3.12 -6.06
C ALA A 242 -17.78 -4.57 -6.47
N GLY A 243 -19.05 -4.98 -6.39
CA GLY A 243 -19.47 -6.33 -6.81
C GLY A 243 -19.22 -6.60 -8.30
N ALA A 244 -19.56 -5.63 -9.16
CA ALA A 244 -19.35 -5.75 -10.61
C ALA A 244 -17.87 -5.76 -10.98
N MET A 245 -17.05 -4.93 -10.33
CA MET A 245 -15.61 -4.90 -10.53
C MET A 245 -14.94 -6.21 -10.08
N GLY A 246 -15.29 -6.71 -8.89
CA GLY A 246 -14.76 -7.96 -8.35
C GLY A 246 -15.22 -9.21 -9.11
N TRP A 247 -16.40 -9.16 -9.73
CA TRP A 247 -16.96 -10.26 -10.53
C TRP A 247 -16.04 -10.69 -11.67
N LEU A 248 -15.32 -9.75 -12.30
CA LEU A 248 -14.43 -10.07 -13.43
C LEU A 248 -13.39 -11.12 -13.06
N TRP A 249 -12.68 -10.91 -11.95
CA TRP A 249 -11.68 -11.86 -11.48
C TRP A 249 -12.32 -13.16 -10.99
N LEU A 250 -13.46 -13.08 -10.29
CA LEU A 250 -14.17 -14.26 -9.79
C LEU A 250 -14.61 -15.15 -10.95
N ASN A 251 -15.19 -14.57 -12.00
CA ASN A 251 -15.63 -15.28 -13.19
C ASN A 251 -14.46 -15.93 -13.94
N ALA A 252 -13.38 -15.19 -14.17
CA ALA A 252 -12.17 -15.72 -14.82
C ALA A 252 -11.54 -16.87 -14.04
N THR A 253 -11.43 -16.73 -12.71
CA THR A 253 -10.88 -17.79 -11.86
C THR A 253 -11.79 -19.00 -11.79
N THR A 254 -13.10 -18.79 -11.74
CA THR A 254 -14.09 -19.89 -11.76
C THR A 254 -13.98 -20.67 -13.07
N ALA A 255 -13.81 -19.99 -14.20
CA ALA A 255 -13.57 -20.64 -15.49
C ALA A 255 -12.27 -21.47 -15.50
N LEU A 256 -11.17 -20.94 -14.94
CA LEU A 256 -9.90 -21.69 -14.80
C LEU A 256 -10.06 -22.95 -13.93
N LEU A 257 -10.78 -22.83 -12.81
CA LEU A 257 -11.04 -23.96 -11.91
C LEU A 257 -11.90 -25.04 -12.59
N HIS A 258 -12.92 -24.64 -13.35
CA HIS A 258 -13.76 -25.58 -14.12
C HIS A 258 -13.01 -26.27 -15.25
N ALA A 259 -12.10 -25.58 -15.93
CA ALA A 259 -11.27 -26.16 -16.99
C ALA A 259 -10.26 -27.18 -16.45
N GLY A 260 -9.90 -27.09 -15.16
CA GLY A 260 -8.99 -28.02 -14.51
C GLY A 260 -7.56 -27.97 -15.08
N PRO A 261 -6.77 -29.04 -14.90
CA PRO A 261 -5.34 -29.06 -15.24
C PRO A 261 -5.01 -28.81 -16.72
N GLU A 262 -5.97 -28.95 -17.63
CA GLU A 262 -5.77 -28.69 -19.07
C GLU A 262 -5.42 -27.21 -19.34
N ALA A 263 -6.08 -26.29 -18.64
CA ALA A 263 -5.75 -24.86 -18.70
C ALA A 263 -4.34 -24.58 -18.16
N GLY A 264 -3.91 -25.34 -17.16
CA GLY A 264 -2.63 -25.21 -16.46
C GLY A 264 -2.80 -25.55 -14.98
N THR A 265 -1.69 -25.86 -14.30
CA THR A 265 -1.71 -26.26 -12.88
C THR A 265 -1.38 -25.14 -11.92
N THR A 266 -0.78 -24.05 -12.40
CA THR A 266 -0.37 -22.94 -11.55
C THR A 266 -0.45 -21.64 -12.33
N PHE A 267 -1.01 -20.63 -11.67
CA PHE A 267 -1.32 -19.33 -12.23
C PHE A 267 -1.07 -18.26 -11.17
N PHE A 268 -0.33 -17.22 -11.51
CA PHE A 268 -0.07 -16.11 -10.59
C PHE A 268 -0.62 -14.81 -11.19
N SER A 269 -1.34 -14.04 -10.37
CA SER A 269 -1.92 -12.76 -10.78
C SER A 269 -1.60 -11.74 -9.70
N LEU A 270 -1.00 -10.62 -10.10
CA LEU A 270 -0.59 -9.51 -9.25
C LEU A 270 -1.23 -8.20 -9.72
N SER A 271 -1.77 -7.42 -8.79
CA SER A 271 -2.44 -6.15 -9.10
C SER A 271 -2.09 -5.03 -8.11
N VAL A 272 -2.40 -3.79 -8.47
CA VAL A 272 -2.24 -2.63 -7.59
C VAL A 272 -3.15 -2.72 -6.35
N THR A 273 -4.35 -3.27 -6.54
CA THR A 273 -5.41 -3.27 -5.53
C THR A 273 -5.80 -4.70 -5.18
N LEU A 274 -5.48 -5.10 -3.94
CA LEU A 274 -6.23 -6.12 -3.21
C LEU A 274 -7.12 -5.38 -2.21
N THR A 275 -8.43 -5.48 -2.34
CA THR A 275 -9.36 -4.96 -1.32
C THR A 275 -9.38 -5.86 -0.08
N VAL A 276 -8.21 -6.13 0.51
CA VAL A 276 -8.04 -6.55 1.92
C VAL A 276 -6.63 -6.11 2.31
N MET A 277 -6.48 -4.88 2.81
CA MET A 277 -5.21 -4.41 3.39
C MET A 277 -5.21 -4.78 4.86
N GLN A 278 -4.73 -5.98 5.19
CA GLN A 278 -4.30 -6.30 6.54
C GLN A 278 -3.08 -5.42 6.81
N LEU A 279 -3.23 -4.40 7.68
CA LEU A 279 -2.06 -3.74 8.24
C LEU A 279 -1.19 -4.83 8.87
N PRO A 280 0.15 -4.78 8.73
CA PRO A 280 0.99 -5.58 9.60
C PRO A 280 0.57 -5.22 11.03
N VAL A 281 0.11 -6.21 11.78
CA VAL A 281 -0.03 -6.08 13.23
C VAL A 281 1.38 -5.77 13.71
N ILE A 282 1.68 -4.49 13.94
CA ILE A 282 2.92 -4.08 14.58
C ILE A 282 2.84 -4.72 15.96
N PRO A 283 3.66 -5.72 16.29
CA PRO A 283 3.65 -6.31 17.61
C PRO A 283 4.13 -5.22 18.56
N TRP A 284 3.20 -4.60 19.28
CA TRP A 284 3.55 -3.66 20.32
C TRP A 284 4.12 -4.48 21.49
N THR A 285 5.44 -4.51 21.62
CA THR A 285 6.08 -4.94 22.85
C THR A 285 6.01 -3.78 23.83
N PRO A 286 5.29 -3.89 24.96
CA PRO A 286 5.39 -2.91 26.03
C PRO A 286 6.86 -2.84 26.43
N LYS A 287 7.42 -1.63 26.55
CA LYS A 287 8.69 -1.47 27.26
C LYS A 287 8.47 -2.01 28.67
N SER A 288 9.03 -3.18 28.96
CA SER A 288 9.17 -3.66 30.33
C SER A 288 10.08 -2.68 31.06
N THR A 289 9.52 -1.97 32.02
CA THR A 289 10.25 -1.24 33.04
C THR A 289 11.12 -2.24 33.80
N ILE A 290 12.44 -2.10 33.66
CA ILE A 290 13.43 -2.51 34.67
C ILE A 290 14.27 -1.27 34.95
#